data_AF-A0A7X8YRN2-F1
#
_entry.id   AF-A0A7X8YRN2-F1
#
_cell.length_a   1.000
_cell.length_b   1.000
_cell.length_c   1.000
_cell.angle_alpha   90.00
_cell.angle_beta   90.00
_cell.angle_gamma   90.00
#
_symmetry.space_group_name_H-M   'P 1'
#
loop_
_entity.id
_entity.type
_entity.pdbx_description
1 polymer ?
#
loop_
_entity_poly.entity_id
_entity_poly.type
_entity_poly.pdbx_seq_one_letter_code
_entity_poly.pdbx_strand_id
1 'polypeptide(L)'
;WQLQGRVNYYASSAPATVDFNINFIPPANLVFYDTLYPGWQSIKDRVPNALDAVTSPNKDIAVVKTKSRLYIFSINGQQLNSSPLGEIPLQEGTTIIMAEWATGFYVDDWEKNFSPTERK
;
A
#
# COMPACT_ATOMS: atom_id res chain seq x y z
N TRP A 1 -4.09 14.17 -9.19
CA TRP A 1 -4.18 12.80 -9.74
C TRP A 1 -5.33 12.79 -10.74
N GLN A 2 -5.24 12.04 -11.86
CA GLN A 2 -6.33 11.89 -12.83
C GLN A 2 -6.55 10.40 -13.09
N LEU A 3 -7.82 9.98 -13.16
CA LEU A 3 -8.15 8.60 -13.53
C LEU A 3 -8.01 8.46 -15.04
N GLN A 4 -7.26 7.46 -15.48
CA GLN A 4 -7.06 7.15 -16.90
C GLN A 4 -7.59 5.75 -17.18
N GLY A 5 -8.45 5.64 -18.19
CA GLY A 5 -8.91 4.37 -18.72
C GLY A 5 -8.10 3.96 -19.95
N ARG A 6 -7.98 2.65 -20.17
CA ARG A 6 -7.37 2.06 -21.38
C ARG A 6 -8.34 1.07 -22.01
N VAL A 7 -8.60 1.22 -23.31
CA VAL A 7 -9.32 0.21 -24.11
C VAL A 7 -8.32 -0.51 -25.01
N ASN A 8 -8.36 -1.85 -24.97
CA ASN A 8 -7.62 -2.69 -25.91
C ASN A 8 -8.56 -3.12 -27.04
N TYR A 9 -8.15 -2.96 -28.29
CA TYR A 9 -8.93 -3.32 -29.48
C TYR A 9 -8.04 -3.86 -30.60
N TYR A 10 -8.62 -4.50 -31.60
CA TYR A 10 -7.88 -4.94 -32.79
C TYR A 10 -8.11 -3.95 -33.94
N ALA A 11 -7.05 -3.30 -34.41
CA ALA A 11 -7.07 -2.44 -35.58
C ALA A 11 -6.41 -3.21 -36.73
N SER A 12 -7.16 -3.49 -37.80
CA SER A 12 -6.62 -4.02 -39.06
C SER A 12 -5.60 -5.16 -38.88
N SER A 13 -5.95 -6.18 -38.09
CA SER A 13 -5.15 -7.38 -37.75
C SER A 13 -4.00 -7.23 -36.74
N ALA A 14 -3.85 -6.09 -36.07
CA ALA A 14 -2.92 -5.91 -34.95
C ALA A 14 -3.62 -5.45 -33.67
N PRO A 15 -3.17 -5.91 -32.48
CA PRO A 15 -3.64 -5.37 -31.20
C PRO A 15 -3.21 -3.90 -31.06
N ALA A 16 -4.15 -3.05 -30.65
CA ALA A 16 -3.99 -1.62 -30.44
C ALA A 16 -4.62 -1.21 -29.10
N THR A 17 -4.17 -0.08 -28.56
CA THR A 17 -4.69 0.47 -27.30
C THR A 17 -4.99 1.95 -27.45
N VAL A 18 -6.06 2.42 -26.80
CA VAL A 18 -6.38 3.84 -26.68
C VAL A 18 -6.56 4.19 -25.22
N ASP A 19 -5.86 5.24 -24.80
CA ASP A 19 -5.97 5.80 -23.45
C ASP A 19 -6.90 7.01 -23.48
N PHE A 20 -7.73 7.16 -22.45
CA PHE A 20 -8.65 8.27 -22.32
C PHE A 20 -8.78 8.72 -20.86
N ASN A 21 -9.01 10.01 -20.68
CA ASN A 21 -9.21 10.57 -19.34
C ASN A 21 -10.62 10.23 -18.86
N ILE A 22 -10.70 9.69 -17.65
CA ILE A 22 -11.97 9.53 -16.94
C ILE A 22 -12.21 10.85 -16.20
N ASN A 23 -13.12 11.66 -16.73
CA ASN A 23 -13.51 12.95 -16.14
C ASN A 23 -14.41 12.75 -14.91
N PHE A 24 -13.88 12.04 -13.91
CA PHE A 24 -14.53 11.74 -12.66
C PHE A 24 -13.68 12.29 -11.52
N ILE A 25 -14.32 13.05 -10.63
CA ILE A 25 -13.68 13.50 -9.40
C ILE A 25 -13.68 12.29 -8.45
N PRO A 26 -12.50 11.72 -8.11
CA PRO A 26 -12.46 10.57 -7.23
C PRO A 26 -13.09 10.93 -5.87
N PRO A 27 -13.94 10.06 -5.30
CA PRO A 27 -14.57 10.34 -4.02
C PRO A 27 -13.49 10.37 -2.93
N ALA A 28 -13.70 11.18 -1.90
CA ALA A 28 -12.68 11.46 -0.89
C ALA A 28 -12.11 10.19 -0.23
N ASN A 29 -12.91 9.14 -0.07
CA ASN A 29 -12.50 7.84 0.47
C ASN A 29 -11.56 7.04 -0.45
N LEU A 30 -11.56 7.27 -1.76
CA LEU A 30 -10.63 6.64 -2.71
C LEU A 30 -9.21 7.24 -2.62
N VAL A 31 -9.10 8.46 -2.10
CA VAL A 31 -7.87 9.27 -2.07
C VAL A 31 -7.46 9.66 -0.64
N PHE A 32 -8.17 9.17 0.37
CA PHE A 32 -8.04 9.57 1.77
C PHE A 32 -6.72 9.12 2.40
N TYR A 33 -6.17 7.99 1.93
CA TYR A 33 -5.01 7.35 2.55
C TYR A 33 -3.67 7.82 2.00
N ASP A 34 -3.65 8.96 1.30
CA ASP A 34 -2.41 9.57 0.76
C ASP A 34 -1.64 10.39 1.80
N THR A 35 -2.08 10.41 3.07
CA THR A 35 -1.40 11.12 4.16
C THR A 35 -0.54 10.16 4.97
N LEU A 36 0.77 10.22 4.75
CA LEU A 36 1.75 9.46 5.52
C LEU A 36 1.80 9.91 6.99
N TYR A 37 1.66 8.96 7.92
CA TYR A 37 1.78 9.21 9.36
C TYR A 37 2.46 8.04 10.10
N PRO A 38 3.55 8.26 10.87
CA PRO A 38 4.19 9.54 11.17
C PRO A 38 4.90 10.14 9.95
N GLY A 39 5.26 11.42 10.03
CA GLY A 39 5.92 12.12 8.92
C GLY A 39 7.23 11.46 8.51
N TRP A 40 7.63 11.64 7.25
CA TRP A 40 8.79 10.97 6.64
C TRP A 40 10.09 11.09 7.45
N GLN A 41 10.33 12.24 8.09
CA GLN A 41 11.50 12.43 8.95
C GLN A 41 11.52 11.45 10.14
N SER A 42 10.39 11.25 10.83
CA SER A 42 10.30 10.29 11.93
C SER A 42 10.56 8.86 11.45
N ILE A 43 10.07 8.51 10.26
CA ILE A 43 10.37 7.21 9.64
C ILE A 43 11.87 7.08 9.37
N LYS A 44 12.52 8.11 8.82
CA LYS A 44 13.97 8.12 8.56
C LYS A 44 14.82 8.09 9.83
N ASP A 45 14.37 8.72 10.91
CA ASP A 45 15.06 8.70 12.20
C ASP A 45 15.11 7.27 12.78
N ARG A 46 14.06 6.48 12.55
CA ARG A 46 13.99 5.06 12.94
C ARG A 46 14.67 4.14 11.92
N VAL A 47 14.44 4.37 10.63
CA VAL A 47 14.87 3.52 9.51
C VAL A 47 15.58 4.39 8.47
N PRO A 48 16.88 4.70 8.66
CA PRO A 48 17.60 5.64 7.80
C PRO A 48 17.63 5.23 6.31
N ASN A 49 17.63 3.92 6.04
CA ASN A 49 17.61 3.34 4.71
C ASN A 49 16.20 3.10 4.13
N ALA A 50 15.16 3.67 4.73
CA ALA A 50 13.80 3.64 4.18
C ALA A 50 13.79 4.25 2.77
N LEU A 51 13.13 3.56 1.84
CA LEU A 51 12.93 3.97 0.46
C LEU A 51 11.48 4.38 0.19
N ASP A 52 10.53 3.76 0.89
CA ASP A 52 9.11 4.01 0.76
C ASP A 52 8.39 3.61 2.06
N ALA A 53 7.18 4.11 2.30
CA ALA A 53 6.36 3.72 3.44
C ALA A 53 4.87 3.91 3.18
N VAL A 54 4.07 3.02 3.76
CA VAL A 54 2.60 3.13 3.79
C VAL A 54 2.12 2.99 5.22
N THR A 55 1.06 3.71 5.59
CA THR A 55 0.60 3.82 6.97
C THR A 55 -0.88 3.52 7.08
N SER A 56 -1.29 2.86 8.16
CA SER A 56 -2.68 2.46 8.34
C SER A 56 -3.60 3.68 8.54
N PRO A 57 -4.86 3.60 8.09
CA PRO A 57 -5.86 4.66 8.27
C PRO A 57 -6.04 5.13 9.71
N ASN A 58 -5.99 4.18 10.64
CA ASN A 58 -6.13 4.37 12.08
C ASN A 58 -4.81 4.74 12.78
N LYS A 59 -3.72 4.90 12.03
CA LYS A 59 -2.43 5.46 12.49
C LYS A 59 -1.75 4.64 13.59
N ASP A 60 -1.94 3.33 13.57
CA ASP A 60 -1.34 2.39 14.54
C ASP A 60 -0.23 1.52 13.93
N ILE A 61 -0.17 1.41 12.60
CA ILE A 61 0.79 0.57 11.87
C ILE A 61 1.45 1.38 10.74
N ALA A 62 2.76 1.21 10.61
CA ALA A 62 3.52 1.65 9.44
C ALA A 62 4.24 0.45 8.82
N VAL A 63 4.17 0.33 7.49
CA VAL A 63 5.00 -0.59 6.72
C VAL A 63 6.06 0.22 6.00
N VAL A 64 7.33 -0.04 6.34
CA VAL A 64 8.48 0.69 5.82
C VAL A 64 9.30 -0.21 4.91
N LYS A 65 9.49 0.22 3.67
CA LYS A 65 10.23 -0.51 2.65
C LYS A 65 11.68 -0.08 2.61
N THR A 66 12.59 -1.05 2.59
CA THR A 66 14.01 -0.87 2.33
C THR A 66 14.40 -1.63 1.06
N LYS A 67 15.70 -1.69 0.72
CA LYS A 67 16.16 -2.45 -0.45
C LYS A 67 15.85 -3.95 -0.37
N SER A 68 15.87 -4.52 0.83
CA SER A 68 15.83 -5.98 1.03
C SER A 68 14.77 -6.45 2.02
N ARG A 69 14.00 -5.54 2.63
CA ARG A 69 12.99 -5.89 3.65
C ARG A 69 11.81 -4.92 3.63
N LEU A 70 10.62 -5.43 3.92
CA LEU A 70 9.51 -4.66 4.49
C LEU A 70 9.52 -4.83 6.00
N TYR A 71 9.51 -3.73 6.74
CA TYR A 71 9.36 -3.73 8.18
C TYR A 71 7.96 -3.29 8.55
N ILE A 72 7.36 -3.97 9.52
CA ILE A 72 6.06 -3.62 10.07
C ILE A 72 6.31 -3.04 11.45
N PHE A 73 5.96 -1.78 11.69
CA PHE A 73 6.11 -1.09 12.96
C PHE A 73 4.74 -0.76 13.52
N SER A 74 4.60 -0.81 14.85
CA SER A 74 3.55 -0.07 15.54
C SER A 74 3.94 1.40 15.66
N ILE A 75 2.93 2.27 15.63
CA ILE A 75 3.07 3.72 15.80
C ILE A 75 2.66 4.09 17.22
N ASN A 76 3.47 4.93 17.88
CA ASN A 76 3.14 5.52 19.17
C ASN A 76 3.30 7.04 19.09
N GLY A 77 2.17 7.76 19.17
CA GLY A 77 2.14 9.19 18.88
C GLY A 77 2.64 9.46 17.47
N GLN A 78 3.64 10.33 17.33
CA GLN A 78 4.24 10.69 16.04
C GLN A 78 5.53 9.93 15.73
N GLN A 79 5.75 8.76 16.34
CA GLN A 79 6.98 7.99 16.19
C GLN A 79 6.72 6.51 15.93
N LEU A 80 7.63 5.89 15.20
CA LEU A 80 7.69 4.43 15.10
C LEU A 80 8.27 3.86 16.40
N ASN A 81 7.67 2.79 16.91
CA ASN A 81 8.21 2.06 18.06
C ASN A 81 9.61 1.51 17.80
N SER A 82 10.33 1.17 18.87
CA SER A 82 11.75 0.80 18.79
C SER A 82 12.03 -0.43 17.97
N SER A 83 11.15 -1.42 18.09
CA SER A 83 11.29 -2.71 17.44
C SER A 83 10.13 -2.89 16.46
N PRO A 84 10.40 -3.45 15.27
CA PRO A 84 9.33 -3.84 14.36
C PRO A 84 8.50 -4.98 14.99
N LEU A 85 7.20 -4.98 14.68
CA LEU A 85 6.29 -6.09 14.95
C LEU A 85 6.63 -7.32 14.10
N GLY A 86 7.21 -7.08 12.91
CA GLY A 86 7.63 -8.14 12.00
C GLY A 86 8.40 -7.60 10.81
N GLU A 87 9.00 -8.51 10.06
CA GLU A 87 9.73 -8.20 8.83
C GLU A 87 9.50 -9.25 7.75
N ILE A 88 9.50 -8.80 6.49
CA ILE A 88 9.37 -9.66 5.32
C ILE A 88 10.58 -9.41 4.42
N PRO A 89 11.38 -10.44 4.08
CA PRO A 89 12.50 -10.28 3.15
C PRO A 89 11.99 -9.99 1.73
N LEU A 90 12.69 -9.09 1.04
CA LEU A 90 12.42 -8.70 -0.33
C LEU A 90 13.60 -9.08 -1.23
N GLN A 91 13.28 -9.51 -2.45
CA GLN A 91 14.25 -9.61 -3.53
C GLN A 91 14.58 -8.22 -4.07
N GLU A 92 15.78 -8.07 -4.63
CA GLU A 92 16.20 -6.84 -5.26
C GLU A 92 15.25 -6.44 -6.40
N GLY A 93 14.97 -5.14 -6.52
CA GLY A 93 14.01 -4.62 -7.50
C GLY A 93 12.55 -4.68 -7.08
N THR A 94 12.21 -5.32 -5.96
CA THR A 94 10.82 -5.33 -5.45
C THR A 94 10.37 -3.91 -5.09
N THR A 95 9.16 -3.54 -5.51
CA THR A 95 8.55 -2.24 -5.22
C THR A 95 7.11 -2.41 -4.74
N ILE A 96 6.65 -1.44 -3.96
CA ILE A 96 5.23 -1.33 -3.61
C ILE A 96 4.53 -0.74 -4.84
N ILE A 97 3.44 -1.38 -5.25
CA ILE A 97 2.57 -0.88 -6.33
C ILE A 97 1.23 -0.40 -5.74
N MET A 98 0.74 -1.07 -4.70
CA MET A 98 -0.53 -0.78 -4.05
C MET A 98 -0.46 -1.23 -2.58
N ALA A 99 -1.21 -0.53 -1.73
CA ALA A 99 -1.50 -0.95 -0.37
C ALA A 99 -2.99 -0.73 -0.09
N GLU A 100 -3.63 -1.70 0.57
CA GLU A 100 -5.01 -1.62 1.01
C GLU A 100 -5.11 -2.10 2.45
N TRP A 101 -6.02 -1.50 3.22
CA TRP A 101 -6.20 -1.75 4.64
C TRP A 101 -7.64 -2.16 4.92
N ALA A 102 -7.82 -3.35 5.50
CA ALA A 102 -9.10 -3.72 6.08
C ALA A 102 -9.32 -2.97 7.39
N THR A 103 -10.47 -2.33 7.52
CA THR A 103 -10.92 -1.68 8.77
C THR A 103 -12.39 -2.01 9.02
N GLY A 104 -12.80 -2.10 10.30
CA GLY A 104 -14.18 -2.44 10.67
C GLY A 104 -14.63 -3.77 10.09
N PHE A 105 -15.83 -3.80 9.50
CA PHE A 105 -16.45 -5.02 8.94
C PHE A 105 -15.61 -5.72 7.86
N TYR A 106 -14.72 -4.98 7.17
CA TYR A 106 -13.84 -5.58 6.17
C TYR A 106 -12.81 -6.54 6.78
N VAL A 107 -12.48 -6.41 8.07
CA VAL A 107 -11.57 -7.34 8.77
C VAL A 107 -12.17 -8.74 8.78
N ASP A 108 -13.42 -8.88 9.23
CA ASP A 108 -14.12 -10.17 9.30
C ASP A 108 -14.28 -10.81 7.92
N ASP A 109 -14.61 -10.00 6.90
CA ASP A 109 -14.78 -10.50 5.53
C ASP A 109 -13.45 -10.95 4.93
N TRP A 110 -12.36 -10.21 5.16
CA TRP A 110 -11.04 -10.63 4.70
C TRP A 110 -10.56 -11.86 5.44
N GLU A 111 -10.77 -11.95 6.75
CA GLU A 111 -10.45 -13.16 7.51
C GLU A 111 -11.17 -14.36 6.92
N LYS A 112 -12.46 -14.30 6.60
CA LYS A 112 -13.16 -15.44 5.97
C LYS A 112 -12.58 -15.85 4.62
N ASN A 113 -12.13 -14.90 3.80
CA ASN A 113 -11.67 -15.16 2.44
C ASN A 113 -10.18 -15.52 2.36
N PHE A 114 -9.36 -15.06 3.31
CA PHE A 114 -7.90 -15.20 3.30
C PHE A 114 -7.34 -15.99 4.47
N SER A 115 -8.16 -16.36 5.46
CA SER A 115 -7.75 -17.35 6.46
C SER A 115 -7.38 -18.64 5.72
N PRO A 116 -6.23 -19.24 6.04
CA PRO A 116 -5.90 -20.55 5.54
C PRO A 116 -6.87 -21.55 6.16
N THR A 117 -8.04 -21.71 5.54
CA THR A 117 -8.88 -22.88 5.77
C THR A 117 -8.01 -24.07 5.39
N GLU A 118 -7.78 -24.93 6.38
CA GLU A 118 -6.86 -26.08 6.36
C GLU A 118 -6.65 -26.66 4.96
N ARG A 119 -5.45 -26.48 4.39
CA ARG A 119 -4.93 -27.44 3.41
C ARG A 119 -4.68 -28.74 4.18
N LYS A 120 -5.72 -29.55 4.35
CA LYS A 120 -5.60 -30.99 4.63
C LYS A 120 -5.38 -31.74 3.32
#